data_AF-A0A9D6STV6-F1
#
_entry.id   AF-A0A9D6STV6-F1
#
_cell.length_a   1.000
_cell.length_b   1.000
_cell.length_c   1.000
_cell.angle_alpha   90.00
_cell.angle_beta   90.00
_cell.angle_gamma   90.00
#
_symmetry.space_group_name_H-M   'P 1'
#
loop_
_entity.id
_entity.type
_entity.pdbx_description
1 polymer ?
#
loop_
_entity_poly.entity_id
_entity_poly.type
_entity_poly.pdbx_seq_one_letter_code
_entity_poly.pdbx_strand_id
1 'polypeptide(L)'
;GQGEALEYAVKMRHLPQSAMLNVLLAKNQVSPDMIGRVAQKLAEFHEKAETSPAINIFGSIETITTNTEENFDQTIKYIGRTISEPTYRHIRDYTRKFIEDNASLFAQRVAGGKIRDCHGDLHAAHICFEDGICIYDCIEFNDRFRYGDVASEVAFLAMDLDQYGRADLSRRFVDAHVSFSGDGELLKLLNFYKCYRAYVRGKVEGFKLNDPNISAEEKAKILAMAKRYFELAESYIK
;
A
#
# COMPACT_ATOMS: atom_id res chain seq x y z
N GLY A 1 -41.26 8.90 1.85
CA GLY A 1 -42.56 9.22 2.47
C GLY A 1 -42.39 9.27 3.97
N GLN A 2 -43.43 9.65 4.72
CA GLN A 2 -43.42 9.63 6.20
C GLN A 2 -43.64 8.21 6.78
N GLY A 3 -43.33 7.16 6.02
CA GLY A 3 -43.41 5.79 6.48
C GLY A 3 -42.22 5.44 7.36
N GLU A 4 -42.38 4.42 8.20
CA GLU A 4 -41.31 3.88 9.03
C GLU A 4 -40.20 3.28 8.13
N ALA A 5 -38.95 3.67 8.38
CA ALA A 5 -37.81 3.20 7.59
C ALA A 5 -37.55 1.72 7.91
N LEU A 6 -37.70 0.86 6.91
CA LEU A 6 -37.44 -0.58 7.04
C LEU A 6 -35.94 -0.89 7.01
N GLU A 7 -35.19 -0.23 6.11
CA GLU A 7 -33.74 -0.33 5.98
C GLU A 7 -33.16 1.03 5.55
N TYR A 8 -31.92 1.30 5.94
CA TYR A 8 -31.21 2.51 5.57
C TYR A 8 -30.25 2.21 4.40
N ALA A 9 -30.28 3.06 3.38
CA ALA A 9 -29.31 3.04 2.29
C ALA A 9 -28.43 4.30 2.34
N VAL A 10 -27.15 4.15 2.03
CA VAL A 10 -26.22 5.29 1.95
C VAL A 10 -26.26 5.87 0.54
N LYS A 11 -26.58 7.16 0.42
CA LYS A 11 -26.47 7.91 -0.84
C LYS A 11 -25.07 8.50 -0.95
N MET A 12 -24.22 7.88 -1.77
CA MET A 12 -22.84 8.33 -1.97
C MET A 12 -22.73 9.40 -3.06
N ARG A 13 -21.82 10.36 -2.87
CA ARG A 13 -21.41 11.30 -3.92
C ARG A 13 -20.43 10.60 -4.86
N HIS A 14 -20.75 10.53 -6.15
CA HIS A 14 -19.83 9.98 -7.14
C HIS A 14 -18.69 10.98 -7.41
N LEU A 15 -17.45 10.56 -7.17
CA LEU A 15 -16.27 11.38 -7.45
C LEU A 15 -15.94 11.38 -8.96
N PRO A 16 -15.43 12.49 -9.53
CA PRO A 16 -15.14 12.55 -10.95
C PRO A 16 -13.91 11.70 -11.29
N GLN A 17 -14.12 10.68 -12.13
CA GLN A 17 -13.05 9.76 -12.54
C GLN A 17 -11.86 10.47 -13.18
N SER A 18 -12.08 11.59 -13.87
CA SER A 18 -11.02 12.40 -14.48
C SER A 18 -10.08 13.06 -13.48
N ALA A 19 -10.49 13.22 -12.22
CA ALA A 19 -9.71 13.83 -11.15
C ALA A 19 -9.00 12.81 -10.24
N MET A 20 -9.17 11.51 -10.53
CA MET A 20 -8.53 10.43 -9.78
C MET A 20 -7.02 10.40 -10.02
N LEU A 21 -6.21 10.24 -8.97
CA LEU A 21 -4.75 10.30 -9.06
C LEU A 21 -4.21 9.24 -10.03
N ASN A 22 -4.73 8.01 -10.01
CA ASN A 22 -4.34 6.96 -10.97
C ASN A 22 -4.61 7.35 -12.44
N VAL A 23 -5.72 8.06 -12.72
CA VAL A 23 -6.06 8.56 -14.05
C VAL A 23 -5.14 9.71 -14.47
N LEU A 24 -4.85 10.62 -13.54
CA LEU A 24 -3.93 11.73 -13.77
C LEU A 24 -2.49 11.23 -13.98
N LEU A 25 -2.05 10.22 -13.24
CA LEU A 25 -0.74 9.58 -13.41
C LEU A 25 -0.60 8.96 -14.80
N ALA A 26 -1.61 8.20 -15.25
CA ALA A 26 -1.62 7.61 -16.59
C ALA A 26 -1.54 8.66 -17.72
N LYS A 27 -2.00 9.88 -17.47
CA LYS A 27 -1.95 11.01 -18.40
C LYS A 27 -0.75 11.94 -18.22
N ASN A 28 0.16 11.65 -17.28
CA ASN A 28 1.26 12.52 -16.89
C ASN A 28 0.83 13.92 -16.43
N GLN A 29 -0.33 14.03 -15.79
CA GLN A 29 -0.93 15.30 -15.35
C GLN A 29 -0.69 15.60 -13.86
N VAL A 30 0.12 14.79 -13.18
CA VAL A 30 0.43 14.97 -11.76
C VAL A 30 1.69 15.80 -11.59
N SER A 31 1.58 16.90 -10.84
CA SER A 31 2.69 17.77 -10.50
C SER A 31 3.34 17.41 -9.15
N PRO A 32 4.60 17.80 -8.93
CA PRO A 32 5.26 17.66 -7.63
C PRO A 32 4.55 18.40 -6.48
N ASP A 33 3.83 19.49 -6.78
CA ASP A 33 3.05 20.24 -5.79
C ASP A 33 1.83 19.45 -5.32
N MET A 34 1.08 18.85 -6.26
CA MET A 34 -0.07 18.00 -5.94
C MET A 34 0.32 16.87 -4.98
N ILE A 35 1.46 16.23 -5.25
CA ILE A 35 2.00 15.17 -4.40
C ILE A 35 2.47 15.69 -3.04
N GLY A 36 3.07 16.88 -3.00
CA GLY A 36 3.42 17.54 -1.74
C GLY A 36 2.20 17.80 -0.86
N ARG A 37 1.07 18.24 -1.44
CA ARG A 37 -0.19 18.45 -0.71
C ARG A 37 -0.81 17.14 -0.21
N VAL A 38 -0.70 16.05 -0.97
CA VAL A 38 -1.10 14.71 -0.52
C VAL A 38 -0.26 14.26 0.67
N ALA A 39 1.07 14.43 0.59
CA ALA A 39 1.98 14.11 1.68
C ALA A 39 1.68 14.91 2.96
N GLN A 40 1.41 16.20 2.84
CA GLN A 40 1.01 17.05 3.96
C GLN A 40 -0.28 16.53 4.61
N LYS A 41 -1.33 16.31 3.81
CA LYS A 41 -2.62 15.82 4.32
C LYS A 41 -2.49 14.48 5.05
N LEU A 42 -1.67 13.57 4.54
CA LEU A 42 -1.41 12.27 5.18
C LEU A 42 -0.58 12.40 6.44
N ALA A 43 0.43 13.27 6.47
CA ALA A 43 1.20 13.53 7.68
C ALA A 43 0.29 14.07 8.82
N GLU A 44 -0.57 15.04 8.50
CA GLU A 44 -1.56 15.60 9.44
C GLU A 44 -2.58 14.54 9.90
N PHE A 45 -2.97 13.61 9.03
CA PHE A 45 -3.84 12.49 9.37
C PHE A 45 -3.14 11.51 10.31
N HIS A 46 -1.93 11.02 9.96
CA HIS A 46 -1.21 10.04 10.76
C HIS A 46 -0.84 10.56 12.16
N GLU A 47 -0.58 11.86 12.30
CA GLU A 47 -0.32 12.50 13.59
C GLU A 47 -1.52 12.37 14.54
N LYS A 48 -2.74 12.47 13.99
CA LYS A 48 -4.01 12.45 14.74
C LYS A 48 -4.67 11.07 14.78
N ALA A 49 -4.24 10.15 13.92
CA ALA A 49 -4.77 8.80 13.83
C ALA A 49 -4.61 8.06 15.17
N GLU A 50 -5.62 7.25 15.50
CA GLU A 50 -5.65 6.54 16.77
C GLU A 50 -4.44 5.61 16.92
N THR A 51 -3.96 5.48 18.15
CA THR A 51 -2.95 4.51 18.56
C THR A 51 -3.28 4.02 19.96
N SER A 52 -3.01 2.76 20.22
CA SER A 52 -3.33 2.12 21.50
C SER A 52 -2.50 0.85 21.67
N PRO A 53 -2.42 0.27 22.88
CA PRO A 53 -1.83 -1.05 23.06
C PRO A 53 -2.44 -2.13 22.16
N ALA A 54 -3.74 -2.06 21.85
CA ALA A 54 -4.40 -2.98 20.95
C ALA A 54 -3.96 -2.79 19.48
N ILE A 55 -3.84 -1.53 19.03
CA ILE A 55 -3.33 -1.18 17.69
C ILE A 55 -1.85 -1.57 17.55
N ASN A 56 -1.05 -1.39 18.61
CA ASN A 56 0.39 -1.66 18.60
C ASN A 56 0.75 -3.12 18.30
N ILE A 57 -0.15 -4.07 18.60
CA ILE A 57 0.05 -5.50 18.28
C ILE A 57 0.29 -5.69 16.78
N PHE A 58 -0.34 -4.89 15.92
CA PHE A 58 -0.22 -5.01 14.46
C PHE A 58 1.13 -4.55 13.90
N GLY A 59 1.95 -3.86 14.70
CA GLY A 59 3.33 -3.55 14.38
C GLY A 59 4.35 -4.54 14.94
N SER A 60 3.90 -5.59 15.65
CA SER A 60 4.81 -6.60 16.19
C SER A 60 5.51 -7.38 15.08
N ILE A 61 6.73 -7.85 15.38
CA ILE A 61 7.48 -8.73 14.48
C ILE A 61 6.67 -9.98 14.15
N GLU A 62 5.95 -10.54 15.12
CA GLU A 62 5.08 -11.71 14.92
C GLU A 62 4.00 -11.42 13.86
N THR A 63 3.30 -10.29 13.97
CA THR A 63 2.27 -9.91 13.00
C THR A 63 2.86 -9.62 11.62
N ILE A 64 3.97 -8.89 11.57
CA ILE A 64 4.66 -8.58 10.31
C ILE A 64 5.12 -9.87 9.62
N THR A 65 5.76 -10.78 10.37
CA THR A 65 6.22 -12.08 9.85
C THR A 65 5.03 -12.89 9.33
N THR A 66 3.96 -13.03 10.12
CA THR A 66 2.75 -13.76 9.72
C THR A 66 2.15 -13.18 8.44
N ASN A 67 2.03 -11.86 8.34
CA ASN A 67 1.55 -11.18 7.14
C ASN A 67 2.43 -11.50 5.92
N THR A 68 3.75 -11.44 6.07
CA THR A 68 4.67 -11.72 4.95
C THR A 68 4.64 -13.20 4.53
N GLU A 69 4.63 -14.12 5.48
CA GLU A 69 4.61 -15.57 5.20
C GLU A 69 3.30 -16.01 4.53
N GLU A 70 2.15 -15.51 4.98
CA GLU A 70 0.87 -15.78 4.31
C GLU A 70 0.87 -15.31 2.85
N ASN A 71 1.53 -14.18 2.54
CA ASN A 71 1.69 -13.73 1.16
C ASN A 71 2.53 -14.72 0.34
N PHE A 72 3.62 -15.24 0.90
CA PHE A 72 4.46 -16.23 0.24
C PHE A 72 3.70 -17.54 0.00
N ASP A 73 3.06 -18.09 1.03
CA ASP A 73 2.29 -19.34 0.96
C ASP A 73 1.18 -19.29 -0.09
N GLN A 74 0.42 -18.19 -0.12
CA GLN A 74 -0.65 -17.99 -1.10
C GLN A 74 -0.13 -17.82 -2.54
N THR A 75 1.16 -17.49 -2.71
CA THR A 75 1.78 -17.28 -4.02
C THR A 75 2.37 -18.55 -4.61
N ILE A 76 2.60 -19.61 -3.83
CA ILE A 76 3.24 -20.87 -4.27
C ILE A 76 2.63 -21.40 -5.57
N LYS A 77 1.30 -21.44 -5.69
CA LYS A 77 0.59 -21.95 -6.88
C LYS A 77 0.73 -21.09 -8.14
N TYR A 78 1.33 -19.90 -8.04
CA TYR A 78 1.57 -18.99 -9.15
C TYR A 78 3.05 -18.89 -9.56
N ILE A 79 3.95 -19.59 -8.85
CA ILE A 79 5.35 -19.73 -9.26
C ILE A 79 5.39 -20.40 -10.64
N GLY A 80 6.21 -19.84 -11.54
CA GLY A 80 6.28 -20.23 -12.96
C GLY A 80 5.17 -19.63 -13.83
N ARG A 81 4.17 -18.95 -13.24
CA ARG A 81 3.10 -18.25 -13.96
C ARG A 81 3.29 -16.74 -13.86
N THR A 82 3.11 -16.17 -12.66
CA THR A 82 3.18 -14.72 -12.42
C THR A 82 4.52 -14.28 -11.84
N ILE A 83 5.26 -15.18 -11.19
CA ILE A 83 6.58 -14.94 -10.59
C ILE A 83 7.51 -16.11 -10.91
N SER A 84 8.80 -15.83 -11.15
CA SER A 84 9.80 -16.89 -11.32
C SER A 84 10.18 -17.50 -9.97
N GLU A 85 10.58 -18.77 -9.94
CA GLU A 85 11.05 -19.39 -8.70
C GLU A 85 12.28 -18.69 -8.09
N PRO A 86 13.30 -18.25 -8.88
CA PRO A 86 14.39 -17.44 -8.37
C PRO A 86 13.93 -16.13 -7.72
N THR A 87 13.10 -15.33 -8.40
CA THR A 87 12.57 -14.06 -7.88
C THR A 87 11.77 -14.27 -6.59
N TYR A 88 10.93 -15.31 -6.54
CA TYR A 88 10.18 -15.68 -5.33
C TYR A 88 11.11 -15.94 -4.14
N ARG A 89 12.13 -16.81 -4.32
CA ARG A 89 13.09 -17.11 -3.26
C ARG A 89 13.86 -15.88 -2.83
N HIS A 90 14.30 -15.07 -3.79
CA HIS A 90 15.10 -13.87 -3.53
C HIS A 90 14.33 -12.85 -2.67
N ILE A 91 13.08 -12.53 -3.03
CA ILE A 91 12.23 -11.62 -2.25
C ILE A 91 11.92 -12.19 -0.87
N ARG A 92 11.61 -13.50 -0.78
CA ARG A 92 11.30 -14.16 0.49
C ARG A 92 12.49 -14.15 1.44
N ASP A 93 13.67 -14.51 0.95
CA ASP A 93 14.87 -14.61 1.75
C ASP A 93 15.34 -13.21 2.20
N TYR A 94 15.24 -12.19 1.33
CA TYR A 94 15.40 -10.78 1.71
C TYR A 94 14.42 -10.36 2.82
N THR A 95 13.14 -10.67 2.64
CA THR A 95 12.07 -10.27 3.58
C THR A 95 12.31 -10.84 4.98
N ARG A 96 12.61 -12.15 5.06
CA ARG A 96 12.93 -12.84 6.32
C ARG A 96 14.17 -12.25 6.97
N LYS A 97 15.26 -12.09 6.20
CA LYS A 97 16.52 -11.54 6.69
C LYS A 97 16.36 -10.11 7.19
N PHE A 98 15.61 -9.27 6.48
CA PHE A 98 15.37 -7.89 6.90
C PHE A 98 14.61 -7.83 8.22
N ILE A 99 13.57 -8.66 8.40
CA ILE A 99 12.80 -8.74 9.65
C ILE A 99 13.70 -9.15 10.82
N GLU A 100 14.54 -10.17 10.61
CA GLU A 100 15.49 -10.66 11.63
C GLU A 100 16.53 -9.59 11.99
N ASP A 101 17.23 -9.03 11.00
CA ASP A 101 18.32 -8.07 11.19
C ASP A 101 17.82 -6.74 11.80
N ASN A 102 16.55 -6.38 11.59
CA ASN A 102 15.97 -5.08 12.01
C ASN A 102 14.91 -5.23 13.11
N ALA A 103 14.91 -6.32 13.87
CA ALA A 103 13.96 -6.56 14.96
C ALA A 103 13.86 -5.38 15.95
N SER A 104 15.00 -4.78 16.32
CA SER A 104 15.06 -3.61 17.21
C SER A 104 14.40 -2.37 16.60
N LEU A 105 14.51 -2.18 15.28
CA LEU A 105 13.88 -1.07 14.58
C LEU A 105 12.35 -1.19 14.62
N PHE A 106 11.79 -2.37 14.34
CA PHE A 106 10.34 -2.59 14.47
C PHE A 106 9.84 -2.36 15.90
N ALA A 107 10.58 -2.82 16.91
CA ALA A 107 10.25 -2.57 18.30
C ALA A 107 10.27 -1.05 18.63
N GLN A 108 11.24 -0.30 18.08
CA GLN A 108 11.29 1.17 18.21
C GLN A 108 10.09 1.84 17.56
N ARG A 109 9.63 1.38 16.40
CA ARG A 109 8.40 1.90 15.75
C ARG A 109 7.19 1.73 16.66
N VAL A 110 7.01 0.54 17.25
CA VAL A 110 5.92 0.26 18.19
C VAL A 110 6.01 1.16 19.42
N ALA A 111 7.19 1.23 20.06
CA ALA A 111 7.41 2.04 21.25
C ALA A 111 7.24 3.55 20.97
N GLY A 112 7.60 3.99 19.77
CA GLY A 112 7.44 5.37 19.30
C GLY A 112 6.02 5.75 18.86
N GLY A 113 5.04 4.87 19.06
CA GLY A 113 3.64 5.12 18.70
C GLY A 113 3.45 5.31 17.20
N LYS A 114 4.21 4.57 16.37
CA LYS A 114 4.14 4.66 14.91
C LYS A 114 3.14 3.69 14.28
N ILE A 115 2.55 2.81 15.09
CA ILE A 115 1.47 1.94 14.66
C ILE A 115 0.16 2.69 14.88
N ARG A 116 -0.55 2.93 13.78
CA ARG A 116 -1.70 3.83 13.74
C ARG A 116 -2.87 3.17 13.06
N ASP A 117 -4.05 3.71 13.36
CA ASP A 117 -5.25 3.49 12.60
C ASP A 117 -5.16 4.16 11.22
N CYS A 118 -4.60 3.43 10.25
CA CYS A 118 -4.26 3.93 8.92
C CYS A 118 -5.41 3.70 7.91
N HIS A 119 -5.20 4.04 6.64
CA HIS A 119 -6.14 3.71 5.56
C HIS A 119 -6.18 2.21 5.25
N GLY A 120 -5.03 1.54 5.36
CA GLY A 120 -4.85 0.11 5.10
C GLY A 120 -4.65 -0.27 3.62
N ASP A 121 -5.27 0.48 2.71
CA ASP A 121 -5.15 0.32 1.24
C ASP A 121 -4.86 1.63 0.48
N LEU A 122 -3.92 2.44 0.99
CA LEU A 122 -3.61 3.75 0.42
C LEU A 122 -2.81 3.65 -0.89
N HIS A 123 -3.52 3.67 -2.03
CA HIS A 123 -2.90 3.72 -3.35
C HIS A 123 -3.61 4.73 -4.27
N ALA A 124 -3.06 4.99 -5.47
CA ALA A 124 -3.47 6.12 -6.30
C ALA A 124 -4.94 6.09 -6.77
N ALA A 125 -5.58 4.91 -6.76
CA ALA A 125 -7.00 4.80 -7.12
C ALA A 125 -7.95 5.24 -6.01
N HIS A 126 -7.43 5.57 -4.82
CA HIS A 126 -8.19 6.01 -3.65
C HIS A 126 -8.00 7.50 -3.34
N ILE A 127 -7.34 8.23 -4.25
CA ILE A 127 -7.05 9.67 -4.09
C ILE A 127 -7.67 10.43 -5.26
N CYS A 128 -8.49 11.42 -4.96
CA CYS A 128 -9.19 12.26 -5.93
C CYS A 128 -8.94 13.76 -5.66
N PHE A 129 -8.71 14.53 -6.72
CA PHE A 129 -8.49 15.98 -6.67
C PHE A 129 -9.76 16.76 -7.05
N GLU A 130 -10.83 16.58 -6.27
CA GLU A 130 -12.10 17.30 -6.43
C GLU A 130 -12.40 18.09 -5.15
N ASP A 131 -12.64 19.41 -5.26
CA ASP A 131 -12.85 20.33 -4.12
C ASP A 131 -11.75 20.25 -3.03
N GLY A 132 -10.51 19.96 -3.45
CA GLY A 132 -9.39 19.67 -2.55
C GLY A 132 -8.84 18.28 -2.81
N ILE A 133 -8.39 17.60 -1.74
CA ILE A 133 -7.89 16.21 -1.82
C ILE A 133 -8.86 15.33 -1.03
N CYS A 134 -9.52 14.40 -1.72
CA CYS A 134 -10.33 13.35 -1.13
C CYS A 134 -9.54 12.04 -1.14
N ILE A 135 -9.37 11.44 0.04
CA ILE A 135 -8.80 10.10 0.20
C ILE A 135 -9.93 9.24 0.78
N TYR A 136 -10.28 8.13 0.12
CA TYR A 136 -11.50 7.36 0.42
C TYR A 136 -11.28 5.86 0.19
N ASP A 137 -12.25 5.04 0.59
CA ASP A 137 -12.19 3.57 0.50
C ASP A 137 -11.13 2.97 1.45
N CYS A 138 -11.09 3.50 2.68
CA CYS A 138 -10.31 2.90 3.74
C CYS A 138 -10.92 1.56 4.17
N ILE A 139 -10.09 0.64 4.66
CA ILE A 139 -10.56 -0.64 5.15
C ILE A 139 -11.23 -0.42 6.51
N GLU A 140 -12.55 -0.56 6.61
CA GLU A 140 -13.27 -0.29 7.86
C GLU A 140 -13.46 -1.53 8.76
N PHE A 141 -13.45 -2.73 8.19
CA PHE A 141 -13.93 -3.96 8.85
C PHE A 141 -12.83 -4.97 9.20
N ASN A 142 -11.57 -4.66 8.88
CA ASN A 142 -10.45 -5.56 9.13
C ASN A 142 -9.26 -4.82 9.70
N ASP A 143 -9.20 -4.80 11.03
CA ASP A 143 -8.14 -4.21 11.85
C ASP A 143 -6.74 -4.64 11.40
N ARG A 144 -6.56 -5.91 11.00
CA ARG A 144 -5.26 -6.44 10.58
C ARG A 144 -4.73 -5.80 9.29
N PHE A 145 -5.62 -5.31 8.43
CA PHE A 145 -5.23 -4.60 7.21
C PHE A 145 -5.26 -3.09 7.39
N ARG A 146 -6.09 -2.58 8.30
CA ARG A 146 -6.26 -1.16 8.61
C ARG A 146 -5.15 -0.62 9.51
N TYR A 147 -4.81 -1.34 10.58
CA TYR A 147 -3.82 -0.93 11.56
C TYR A 147 -2.41 -1.35 11.12
N GLY A 148 -1.46 -0.43 11.18
CA GLY A 148 -0.10 -0.73 10.77
C GLY A 148 0.86 0.43 11.01
N ASP A 149 2.14 0.18 10.72
CA ASP A 149 3.14 1.22 10.75
C ASP A 149 2.84 2.26 9.65
N VAL A 150 2.86 3.54 10.02
CA VAL A 150 2.80 4.68 9.09
C VAL A 150 3.80 4.54 7.93
N ALA A 151 4.97 3.95 8.17
CA ALA A 151 5.97 3.65 7.15
C ALA A 151 5.44 2.70 6.07
N SER A 152 4.59 1.73 6.44
CA SER A 152 3.96 0.79 5.51
C SER A 152 2.93 1.47 4.62
N GLU A 153 2.15 2.40 5.16
CA GLU A 153 1.15 3.18 4.42
C GLU A 153 1.82 4.14 3.43
N VAL A 154 2.83 4.89 3.87
CA VAL A 154 3.62 5.77 3.01
C VAL A 154 4.33 4.97 1.91
N ALA A 155 4.93 3.82 2.26
CA ALA A 155 5.56 2.96 1.27
C ALA A 155 4.58 2.44 0.23
N PHE A 156 3.30 2.25 0.57
CA PHE A 156 2.30 1.78 -0.36
C PHE A 156 2.07 2.79 -1.49
N LEU A 157 1.72 4.04 -1.16
CA LEU A 157 1.53 5.07 -2.19
C LEU A 157 2.82 5.35 -2.96
N ALA A 158 3.96 5.36 -2.28
CA ALA A 158 5.26 5.56 -2.92
C ALA A 158 5.57 4.43 -3.94
N MET A 159 5.33 3.18 -3.58
CA MET A 159 5.46 2.02 -4.48
C MET A 159 4.50 2.13 -5.67
N ASP A 160 3.27 2.58 -5.44
CA ASP A 160 2.28 2.73 -6.51
C ASP A 160 2.72 3.82 -7.50
N LEU A 161 3.28 4.94 -7.03
CA LEU A 161 3.89 5.96 -7.89
C LEU A 161 5.07 5.40 -8.70
N ASP A 162 5.89 4.54 -8.11
CA ASP A 162 6.97 3.85 -8.81
C ASP A 162 6.44 2.89 -9.90
N GLN A 163 5.32 2.21 -9.65
CA GLN A 163 4.64 1.39 -10.66
C GLN A 163 4.28 2.24 -11.89
N TYR A 164 3.72 3.44 -11.68
CA TYR A 164 3.40 4.39 -12.75
C TYR A 164 4.65 5.00 -13.44
N GLY A 165 5.86 4.56 -13.09
CA GLY A 165 7.10 5.07 -13.66
C GLY A 165 7.48 6.45 -13.13
N ARG A 166 6.88 6.90 -12.03
CA ARG A 166 7.06 8.24 -11.45
C ARG A 166 7.89 8.20 -10.18
N ALA A 167 9.10 7.66 -10.28
CA ALA A 167 10.05 7.63 -9.17
C ALA A 167 10.44 9.04 -8.68
N ASP A 168 10.35 10.05 -9.55
CA ASP A 168 10.46 11.46 -9.17
C ASP A 168 9.38 11.88 -8.18
N LEU A 169 8.12 11.50 -8.43
CA LEU A 169 7.00 11.79 -7.55
C LEU A 169 7.02 10.93 -6.29
N SER A 170 7.42 9.67 -6.39
CA SER A 170 7.63 8.77 -5.25
C SER A 170 8.61 9.37 -4.23
N ARG A 171 9.77 9.86 -4.69
CA ARG A 171 10.73 10.57 -3.83
C ARG A 171 10.14 11.85 -3.25
N ARG A 172 9.53 12.69 -4.08
CA ARG A 172 8.89 13.94 -3.64
C ARG A 172 7.85 13.68 -2.54
N PHE A 173 7.05 12.63 -2.70
CA PHE A 173 6.03 12.22 -1.74
C PHE A 173 6.66 11.86 -0.38
N VAL A 174 7.64 10.96 -0.39
CA VAL A 174 8.31 10.50 0.82
C VAL A 174 9.05 11.66 1.51
N ASP A 175 9.81 12.44 0.77
CA ASP A 175 10.58 13.57 1.32
C ASP A 175 9.64 14.62 1.96
N ALA A 176 8.52 14.93 1.30
CA ALA A 176 7.52 15.83 1.85
C ALA A 176 6.89 15.25 3.13
N HIS A 177 6.52 13.97 3.12
CA HIS A 177 5.90 13.32 4.28
C HIS A 177 6.84 13.30 5.49
N VAL A 178 8.11 12.93 5.28
CA VAL A 178 9.14 12.97 6.32
C VAL A 178 9.36 14.39 6.83
N SER A 179 9.38 15.39 5.94
CA SER A 179 9.53 16.79 6.33
C SER A 179 8.37 17.29 7.20
N PHE A 180 7.13 16.89 6.92
CA PHE A 180 5.96 17.32 7.71
C PHE A 180 5.80 16.53 9.01
N SER A 181 6.09 15.23 9.00
CA SER A 181 5.91 14.35 10.16
C SER A 181 7.11 14.31 11.10
N GLY A 182 8.29 14.73 10.65
CA GLY A 182 9.56 14.57 11.36
C GLY A 182 10.05 13.11 11.46
N ASP A 183 9.38 12.16 10.80
CA ASP A 183 9.65 10.73 10.91
C ASP A 183 10.79 10.26 9.99
N GLY A 184 12.02 10.63 10.33
CA GLY A 184 13.19 10.22 9.55
C GLY A 184 13.49 8.71 9.61
N GLU A 185 13.01 8.00 10.63
CA GLU A 185 13.25 6.56 10.78
C GLU A 185 12.49 5.73 9.74
N LEU A 186 11.37 6.24 9.24
CA LEU A 186 10.60 5.65 8.14
C LEU A 186 11.50 5.28 6.94
N LEU A 187 12.49 6.12 6.62
CA LEU A 187 13.39 5.90 5.48
C LEU A 187 14.17 4.58 5.59
N LYS A 188 14.46 4.11 6.81
CA LYS A 188 15.14 2.84 7.05
C LYS A 188 14.26 1.63 6.68
N LEU A 189 12.94 1.78 6.76
CA LEU A 189 11.94 0.74 6.48
C LEU A 189 11.33 0.84 5.08
N LEU A 190 11.59 1.93 4.37
CA LEU A 190 10.89 2.28 3.14
C LEU A 190 11.00 1.19 2.07
N ASN A 191 12.21 0.73 1.76
CA ASN A 191 12.40 -0.29 0.71
C ASN A 191 11.80 -1.64 1.12
N PHE A 192 11.89 -2.01 2.40
CA PHE A 192 11.25 -3.21 2.93
C PHE A 192 9.74 -3.16 2.71
N TYR A 193 9.08 -2.06 3.12
CA TYR A 193 7.64 -1.96 2.96
C TYR A 193 7.21 -1.75 1.49
N LYS A 194 8.01 -1.08 0.66
CA LYS A 194 7.75 -1.00 -0.79
C LYS A 194 7.82 -2.37 -1.44
N CYS A 195 8.82 -3.19 -1.09
CA CYS A 195 8.92 -4.57 -1.51
C CYS A 195 7.69 -5.38 -1.09
N TYR A 196 7.32 -5.31 0.19
CA TYR A 196 6.13 -5.97 0.73
C TYR A 196 4.85 -5.57 -0.01
N ARG A 197 4.60 -4.26 -0.20
CA ARG A 197 3.39 -3.76 -0.87
C ARG A 197 3.36 -4.13 -2.35
N ALA A 198 4.49 -4.04 -3.06
CA ALA A 198 4.60 -4.50 -4.43
C ALA A 198 4.29 -6.00 -4.54
N TYR A 199 4.81 -6.82 -3.62
CA TYR A 199 4.52 -8.25 -3.56
C TYR A 199 3.03 -8.53 -3.33
N VAL A 200 2.39 -7.83 -2.38
CA VAL A 200 0.94 -7.93 -2.14
C VAL A 200 0.14 -7.62 -3.41
N ARG A 201 0.49 -6.54 -4.13
CA ARG A 201 -0.18 -6.18 -5.39
C ARG A 201 0.02 -7.24 -6.47
N GLY A 202 1.23 -7.76 -6.63
CA GLY A 202 1.52 -8.86 -7.57
C GLY A 202 0.70 -10.11 -7.26
N LYS A 203 0.59 -10.48 -5.99
CA LYS A 203 -0.23 -11.60 -5.52
C LYS A 203 -1.71 -11.39 -5.80
N VAL A 204 -2.28 -10.26 -5.37
CA VAL A 204 -3.71 -9.94 -5.52
C VAL A 204 -4.08 -9.86 -7.00
N GLU A 205 -3.24 -9.25 -7.83
CA GLU A 205 -3.45 -9.21 -9.27
C GLU A 205 -3.44 -10.63 -9.87
N GLY A 206 -2.47 -11.46 -9.45
CA GLY A 206 -2.38 -12.86 -9.86
C GLY A 206 -3.63 -13.70 -9.52
N PHE A 207 -4.32 -13.39 -8.41
CA PHE A 207 -5.54 -14.13 -8.02
C PHE A 207 -6.66 -14.03 -9.04
N LYS A 208 -6.76 -12.89 -9.74
CA LYS A 208 -7.78 -12.64 -10.77
C LYS A 208 -7.67 -13.64 -11.93
N LEU A 209 -6.50 -14.24 -12.17
CA LEU A 209 -6.31 -15.24 -13.22
C LEU A 209 -7.17 -16.51 -13.04
N ASN A 210 -7.62 -16.79 -11.81
CA ASN A 210 -8.47 -17.93 -11.51
C ASN A 210 -9.94 -17.68 -11.82
N ASP A 211 -10.35 -16.44 -12.07
CA ASP A 211 -11.75 -16.12 -12.37
C ASP A 211 -12.09 -16.67 -13.77
N PRO A 212 -13.08 -17.59 -13.90
CA PRO A 212 -13.49 -18.12 -15.19
C PRO A 212 -14.21 -17.08 -16.07
N ASN A 213 -14.70 -15.98 -15.50
CA ASN A 213 -15.47 -14.95 -16.21
C ASN A 213 -14.59 -13.91 -16.91
N ILE A 214 -13.28 -13.91 -16.65
CA ILE A 214 -12.34 -12.97 -17.27
C ILE A 214 -11.86 -13.54 -18.62
N SER A 215 -11.95 -12.71 -19.67
CA SER A 215 -11.53 -13.08 -21.03
C SER A 215 -10.03 -13.41 -21.11
N ALA A 216 -9.62 -14.18 -22.12
CA ALA A 216 -8.21 -14.51 -22.32
C ALA A 216 -7.32 -13.26 -22.53
N GLU A 217 -7.83 -12.26 -23.24
CA GLU A 217 -7.13 -10.98 -23.45
C GLU A 217 -6.91 -10.25 -22.13
N GLU A 218 -7.94 -10.18 -21.28
CA GLU A 218 -7.83 -9.51 -19.98
C GLU A 218 -6.92 -10.29 -19.02
N LYS A 219 -6.95 -11.63 -19.06
CA LYS A 219 -5.99 -12.47 -18.33
C LYS A 219 -4.54 -12.21 -18.74
N ALA A 220 -4.27 -11.91 -20.01
CA ALA A 220 -2.93 -11.54 -20.45
C ALA A 220 -2.47 -10.20 -19.86
N LYS A 221 -3.36 -9.21 -19.75
CA LYS A 221 -3.08 -7.91 -19.11
C LYS A 221 -2.82 -8.06 -17.61
N ILE A 222 -3.67 -8.82 -16.92
CA ILE A 222 -3.52 -9.19 -15.50
C ILE A 222 -2.18 -9.88 -15.26
N LEU A 223 -1.84 -10.87 -16.09
CA LEU A 223 -0.57 -11.60 -16.00
C LEU A 223 0.64 -10.66 -16.13
N ALA A 224 0.61 -9.77 -17.13
CA ALA A 224 1.67 -8.79 -17.33
C ALA A 224 1.78 -7.80 -16.16
N MET A 225 0.65 -7.39 -15.58
CA MET A 225 0.64 -6.49 -14.42
C MET A 225 1.16 -7.17 -13.16
N ALA A 226 0.73 -8.41 -12.88
CA ALA A 226 1.23 -9.19 -11.75
C ALA A 226 2.76 -9.36 -11.82
N LYS A 227 3.30 -9.69 -13.01
CA LYS A 227 4.75 -9.78 -13.24
C LYS A 227 5.48 -8.48 -12.93
N ARG A 228 4.99 -7.35 -13.45
CA ARG A 228 5.58 -6.03 -13.18
C ARG A 228 5.64 -5.70 -11.69
N TYR A 229 4.62 -6.08 -10.92
CA TYR A 229 4.65 -5.86 -9.48
C TYR A 229 5.71 -6.71 -8.77
N PHE A 230 5.92 -7.96 -9.18
CA PHE A 230 7.01 -8.78 -8.62
C PHE A 230 8.40 -8.30 -9.04
N GLU A 231 8.56 -7.85 -10.28
CA GLU A 231 9.79 -7.19 -10.75
C GLU A 231 10.06 -5.91 -9.95
N LEU A 232 9.02 -5.12 -9.68
CA LEU A 232 9.11 -3.92 -8.85
C LEU A 232 9.50 -4.29 -7.41
N ALA A 233 8.93 -5.34 -6.83
CA ALA A 233 9.32 -5.84 -5.51
C ALA A 233 10.81 -6.22 -5.47
N GLU A 234 11.28 -6.99 -6.46
CA GLU A 234 12.69 -7.36 -6.61
C GLU A 234 13.61 -6.15 -6.87
N SER A 235 13.10 -5.04 -7.40
CA SER A 235 13.93 -3.85 -7.61
C SER A 235 14.35 -3.14 -6.30
N TYR A 236 13.64 -3.40 -5.19
CA TYR A 236 13.89 -2.77 -3.89
C TYR A 236 14.88 -3.54 -2.99
N ILE A 237 15.22 -4.78 -3.34
CA ILE A 237 16.01 -5.69 -2.47
C ILE A 237 17.52 -5.62 -2.70
N LYS A 238 18.04 -4.46 -3.12
CA LYS A 238 19.46 -4.25 -3.45
C LYS A 238 20.40 -4.24 -2.25
#